data_AF-A0A9E3EYH8-F1
#
_entry.id   AF-A0A9E3EYH8-F1
#
_cell.length_a   1.000
_cell.length_b   1.000
_cell.length_c   1.000
_cell.angle_alpha   90.00
_cell.angle_beta   90.00
_cell.angle_gamma   90.00
#
_symmetry.space_group_name_H-M   'P 1'
#
loop_
_entity.id
_entity.type
_entity.pdbx_description
1 polymer ?
#
loop_
_entity_poly.entity_id
_entity_poly.type
_entity_poly.pdbx_seq_one_letter_code
_entity_poly.pdbx_strand_id
1 'polypeptide(L)'
;MILSEAEHTTPDLLAARKRHEMLLFIVLFITLLSFTLLFILGGTQTGFSVLLAITGVLGLTVAIARWPIVGLYAVATSAFLIEQEALPTPIFTDHLYVFYWPPQLEGFFERPIGLLILFTFFIWLISRLLQRKPLLRGGALWGPFSLYMLCVVGGILYGLATGGNLKIIVVEFRPFWYMFTSYLLAYNFVTRKSHIRTFFWLAIVCAGVKSLQGLYVYLIVNHGSMVGHDTIMSHEESFFFAALLLLIIIFSLHYRYRPQLIAALCIAPAVIIAMVANQRRTDY
;
A
#
# COMPACT_ATOMS: atom_id res chain seq x y z
N MET A 1 35.96 51.00 -19.66
CA MET A 1 35.83 49.61 -20.14
C MET A 1 34.57 49.04 -19.52
N ILE A 2 33.42 49.29 -20.16
CA ILE A 2 32.10 48.85 -19.66
C ILE A 2 31.83 47.50 -20.30
N LEU A 3 31.56 46.48 -19.48
CA LEU A 3 31.18 45.17 -19.97
C LEU A 3 29.79 45.28 -20.60
N SER A 4 29.68 44.86 -21.87
CA SER A 4 28.40 44.79 -22.58
C SER A 4 27.50 43.78 -21.87
N GLU A 5 26.45 44.25 -21.22
CA GLU A 5 25.33 43.37 -20.86
C GLU A 5 24.73 42.84 -22.17
N ALA A 6 24.75 41.51 -22.33
CA ALA A 6 24.19 40.87 -23.50
C ALA A 6 22.66 40.91 -23.41
N GLU A 7 22.05 41.85 -24.13
CA GLU A 7 20.61 41.98 -24.26
C GLU A 7 20.05 40.77 -25.04
N HIS A 8 19.77 39.68 -24.32
CA HIS A 8 19.16 38.49 -24.90
C HIS A 8 17.76 38.83 -25.40
N THR A 9 17.64 38.94 -26.72
CA THR A 9 16.37 39.30 -27.35
C THR A 9 15.33 38.21 -27.08
N THR A 10 14.07 38.61 -26.86
CA THR A 10 12.96 37.68 -26.60
C THR A 10 12.81 36.53 -27.62
N PRO A 11 13.07 36.68 -28.94
CA PRO A 11 13.04 35.53 -29.85
C PRO A 11 14.13 34.48 -29.59
N ASP A 12 15.32 34.84 -29.10
CA ASP A 12 16.40 33.88 -28.82
C ASP A 12 16.03 32.93 -27.69
N LEU A 13 15.41 33.46 -26.64
CA LEU A 13 14.90 32.67 -25.50
C LEU A 13 13.77 31.72 -25.93
N LEU A 14 12.88 32.16 -26.83
CA LEU A 14 11.83 31.32 -27.41
C LEU A 14 12.40 30.21 -28.30
N ALA A 15 13.41 30.50 -29.11
CA ALA A 15 14.09 29.51 -29.94
C ALA A 15 14.84 28.45 -29.10
N ALA A 16 15.57 28.89 -28.06
CA ALA A 16 16.27 28.01 -27.13
C ALA A 16 15.30 27.09 -26.35
N ARG A 17 14.16 27.64 -25.91
CA ARG A 17 13.08 26.88 -25.28
C ARG A 17 12.47 25.84 -26.23
N LYS A 18 12.10 26.24 -27.44
CA LYS A 18 11.53 25.34 -28.46
C LYS A 18 12.48 24.18 -28.79
N ARG A 19 13.80 24.43 -28.84
CA ARG A 19 14.83 23.39 -29.02
C ARG A 19 14.90 22.43 -27.83
N HIS A 20 14.79 22.92 -26.59
CA HIS A 20 14.72 22.07 -25.39
C HIS A 20 13.43 21.22 -25.34
N GLU A 21 12.27 21.81 -25.63
CA GLU A 21 10.99 21.10 -25.68
C GLU A 21 11.00 20.02 -26.78
N MET A 22 11.59 20.31 -27.94
CA MET A 22 11.79 19.33 -29.02
C MET A 22 12.74 18.19 -28.63
N LEU A 23 13.87 18.49 -27.96
CA LEU A 23 14.80 17.46 -27.48
C LEU A 23 14.17 16.58 -26.40
N LEU A 24 13.42 17.17 -25.45
CA LEU A 24 12.64 16.42 -24.46
C LEU A 24 11.60 15.53 -25.12
N PHE A 25 10.87 16.04 -26.12
CA PHE A 25 9.91 15.25 -26.88
C PHE A 25 10.57 14.07 -27.60
N ILE A 26 11.71 14.28 -28.27
CA ILE A 26 12.46 13.22 -28.94
C ILE A 26 12.94 12.16 -27.94
N VAL A 27 13.50 12.56 -26.80
CA VAL A 27 13.95 11.63 -25.76
C VAL A 27 12.77 10.85 -25.17
N LEU A 28 11.66 11.50 -24.86
CA LEU A 28 10.43 10.85 -24.37
C LEU A 28 9.85 9.88 -25.41
N PHE A 29 9.82 10.26 -26.68
CA PHE A 29 9.32 9.41 -27.76
C PHE A 29 10.21 8.17 -27.98
N ILE A 30 11.53 8.35 -28.04
CA ILE A 30 12.48 7.24 -28.20
C ILE A 30 12.44 6.31 -26.99
N THR A 31 12.40 6.84 -25.76
CA THR A 31 12.32 6.01 -24.54
C THR A 31 10.99 5.26 -24.45
N LEU A 32 9.86 5.91 -24.74
CA LEU A 32 8.55 5.25 -24.77
C LEU A 32 8.48 4.15 -25.84
N LEU A 33 8.96 4.42 -27.07
CA LEU A 33 8.97 3.46 -28.17
C LEU A 33 9.90 2.26 -27.86
N SER A 34 11.09 2.52 -27.35
CA SER A 34 12.06 1.48 -26.96
C SER A 34 11.53 0.62 -25.81
N PHE A 35 10.93 1.26 -24.79
CA PHE A 35 10.30 0.56 -23.68
C PHE A 35 9.14 -0.31 -24.15
N THR A 36 8.29 0.21 -25.06
CA THR A 36 7.16 -0.55 -25.63
C THR A 36 7.65 -1.77 -26.42
N LEU A 37 8.71 -1.62 -27.24
CA LEU A 37 9.28 -2.75 -27.99
C LEU A 37 9.85 -3.83 -27.05
N LEU A 38 10.63 -3.43 -26.05
CA LEU A 38 11.20 -4.34 -25.05
C LEU A 38 10.10 -5.04 -24.23
N PHE A 39 9.02 -4.32 -23.91
CA PHE A 39 7.87 -4.86 -23.18
C PHE A 39 7.11 -5.91 -24.00
N ILE A 40 6.92 -5.68 -25.30
CA ILE A 40 6.31 -6.66 -26.22
C ILE A 40 7.21 -7.89 -26.38
N LEU A 41 8.51 -7.69 -26.65
CA LEU A 41 9.47 -8.77 -26.87
C LEU A 41 9.71 -9.64 -25.62
N GLY A 42 9.77 -9.03 -24.44
CA GLY A 42 9.85 -9.79 -23.19
C GLY A 42 8.52 -10.47 -22.84
N GLY A 43 7.39 -9.79 -23.10
CA GLY A 43 6.05 -10.29 -22.78
C GLY A 43 5.68 -11.56 -23.55
N THR A 44 6.15 -11.71 -24.79
CA THR A 44 5.97 -12.94 -25.58
C THR A 44 6.87 -14.10 -25.14
N GLN A 45 8.00 -13.85 -24.48
CA GLN A 45 8.91 -14.90 -24.00
C GLN A 45 8.64 -15.34 -22.56
N THR A 46 8.34 -14.40 -21.65
CA THR A 46 8.16 -14.69 -20.21
C THR A 46 6.72 -14.62 -19.73
N GLY A 47 5.78 -14.20 -20.60
CA GLY A 47 4.41 -13.89 -20.25
C GLY A 47 4.24 -12.45 -19.74
N PHE A 48 3.24 -11.75 -20.29
CA PHE A 48 2.96 -10.35 -19.97
C PHE A 48 2.73 -10.08 -18.48
N SER A 49 2.09 -11.00 -17.75
CA SER A 49 1.84 -10.85 -16.30
C SER A 49 3.13 -10.80 -15.48
N VAL A 50 4.13 -11.62 -15.82
CA VAL A 50 5.44 -11.63 -15.14
C VAL A 50 6.21 -10.34 -15.45
N LEU A 51 6.16 -9.88 -16.70
CA LEU A 51 6.85 -8.65 -17.09
C LEU A 51 6.18 -7.40 -16.49
N LEU A 52 4.85 -7.37 -16.38
CA LEU A 52 4.10 -6.38 -15.62
C LEU A 52 4.49 -6.39 -14.13
N ALA A 53 4.61 -7.57 -13.52
CA ALA A 53 5.02 -7.68 -12.12
C ALA A 53 6.46 -7.16 -11.90
N ILE A 54 7.42 -7.54 -12.74
CA ILE A 54 8.81 -7.07 -12.66
C ILE A 54 8.90 -5.56 -12.86
N THR A 55 8.24 -5.02 -13.89
CA THR A 55 8.26 -3.57 -14.15
C THR A 55 7.55 -2.77 -13.05
N GLY A 56 6.46 -3.31 -12.50
CA GLY A 56 5.77 -2.75 -11.33
C GLY A 56 6.64 -2.73 -10.07
N VAL A 57 7.32 -3.83 -9.75
CA VAL A 57 8.25 -3.94 -8.61
C VAL A 57 9.43 -2.98 -8.79
N LEU A 58 10.04 -2.91 -9.97
CA LEU A 58 11.12 -1.95 -10.25
C LEU A 58 10.65 -0.50 -10.13
N GLY A 59 9.50 -0.16 -10.71
CA GLY A 59 8.89 1.17 -10.61
C GLY A 59 8.60 1.56 -9.15
N LEU A 60 8.04 0.64 -8.36
CA LEU A 60 7.80 0.81 -6.93
C LEU A 60 9.11 1.00 -6.15
N THR A 61 10.13 0.19 -6.45
CA THR A 61 11.47 0.27 -5.82
C THR A 61 12.09 1.66 -6.04
N VAL A 62 12.07 2.14 -7.28
CA VAL A 62 12.56 3.49 -7.65
C VAL A 62 11.71 4.58 -6.99
N ALA A 63 10.39 4.43 -6.95
CA ALA A 63 9.48 5.39 -6.31
C ALA A 63 9.71 5.48 -4.79
N ILE A 64 9.94 4.35 -4.11
CA ILE A 64 10.30 4.30 -2.67
C ILE A 64 11.67 4.94 -2.43
N ALA A 65 12.67 4.63 -3.26
CA ALA A 65 14.00 5.25 -3.20
C ALA A 65 13.95 6.78 -3.38
N ARG A 66 13.08 7.27 -4.29
CA ARG A 66 12.91 8.71 -4.55
C ARG A 66 12.06 9.41 -3.50
N TRP A 67 11.02 8.73 -3.00
CA TRP A 67 10.01 9.22 -2.08
C TRP A 67 9.57 8.12 -1.10
N PRO A 68 10.25 7.95 0.05
CA PRO A 68 10.00 6.84 0.97
C PRO A 68 8.54 6.71 1.47
N ILE A 69 7.77 7.81 1.46
CA ILE A 69 6.33 7.80 1.78
C ILE A 69 5.49 6.91 0.82
N VAL A 70 5.94 6.69 -0.42
CA VAL A 70 5.28 5.79 -1.36
C VAL A 70 5.26 4.36 -0.82
N GLY A 71 6.26 3.95 -0.05
CA GLY A 71 6.29 2.62 0.57
C GLY A 71 5.20 2.44 1.63
N LEU A 72 4.93 3.48 2.44
CA LEU A 72 3.80 3.48 3.38
C LEU A 72 2.45 3.38 2.64
N TYR A 73 2.29 4.10 1.53
CA TYR A 73 1.08 3.99 0.72
C TYR A 73 0.96 2.63 0.02
N ALA A 74 2.05 2.04 -0.46
CA ALA A 74 2.03 0.72 -1.07
C ALA A 74 1.66 -0.37 -0.05
N VAL A 75 2.21 -0.32 1.17
CA VAL A 75 1.85 -1.22 2.28
C VAL A 75 0.37 -1.05 2.65
N ALA A 76 -0.10 0.19 2.81
CA ALA A 76 -1.51 0.47 3.11
C ALA A 76 -2.47 -0.01 2.00
N THR A 77 -2.15 0.26 0.73
CA THR A 77 -2.93 -0.21 -0.42
C THR A 77 -2.95 -1.73 -0.50
N SER A 78 -1.82 -2.40 -0.22
CA SER A 78 -1.77 -3.86 -0.17
C SER A 78 -2.70 -4.40 0.92
N ALA A 79 -2.64 -3.82 2.12
CA ALA A 79 -3.49 -4.21 3.25
C ALA A 79 -4.99 -3.92 3.06
N PHE A 80 -5.36 -2.99 2.18
CA PHE A 80 -6.77 -2.69 1.88
C PHE A 80 -7.32 -3.38 0.62
N LEU A 81 -6.49 -3.98 -0.23
CA LEU A 81 -6.93 -4.59 -1.51
C LEU A 81 -6.60 -6.07 -1.67
N ILE A 82 -5.64 -6.60 -0.92
CA ILE A 82 -5.16 -7.97 -1.09
C ILE A 82 -5.52 -8.75 0.16
N GLU A 83 -6.25 -9.85 -0.02
CA GLU A 83 -6.71 -10.70 1.07
C GLU A 83 -5.54 -11.42 1.75
N GLN A 84 -5.69 -11.65 3.06
CA GLN A 84 -4.73 -12.48 3.80
C GLN A 84 -4.97 -13.98 3.58
N GLU A 85 -6.21 -14.37 3.27
CA GLU A 85 -6.67 -15.75 3.08
C GLU A 85 -7.36 -15.92 1.73
N ALA A 86 -7.31 -17.12 1.14
CA ALA A 86 -7.96 -17.40 -0.12
C ALA A 86 -9.49 -17.48 0.05
N LEU A 87 -10.25 -16.72 -0.75
CA LEU A 87 -11.71 -16.73 -0.70
C LEU A 87 -12.29 -18.01 -1.33
N PRO A 88 -13.48 -18.47 -0.89
CA PRO A 88 -14.18 -19.60 -1.51
C PRO A 88 -14.54 -19.36 -2.98
N THR A 89 -14.82 -18.11 -3.34
CA THR A 89 -15.05 -17.65 -4.71
C THR A 89 -13.80 -16.91 -5.21
N PRO A 90 -13.04 -17.42 -6.19
CA PRO A 90 -11.78 -16.82 -6.60
C PRO A 90 -11.98 -15.45 -7.25
N ILE A 91 -11.47 -14.40 -6.61
CA ILE A 91 -11.44 -13.03 -7.12
C ILE A 91 -10.05 -12.75 -7.71
N PHE A 92 -9.96 -11.80 -8.66
CA PHE A 92 -8.69 -11.38 -9.27
C PHE A 92 -7.57 -11.04 -8.25
N THR A 93 -7.93 -10.58 -7.05
CA THR A 93 -6.98 -10.27 -5.96
C THR A 93 -6.41 -11.50 -5.26
N ASP A 94 -7.08 -12.65 -5.32
CA ASP A 94 -6.70 -13.84 -4.55
C ASP A 94 -5.43 -14.48 -5.09
N HIS A 95 -5.08 -14.24 -6.36
CA HIS A 95 -3.84 -14.74 -6.96
C HIS A 95 -2.61 -13.88 -6.63
N LEU A 96 -2.75 -12.84 -5.80
CA LEU A 96 -1.64 -11.97 -5.38
C LEU A 96 -1.01 -12.46 -4.07
N TYR A 97 0.05 -13.26 -4.21
CA TYR A 97 0.93 -13.76 -3.14
C TYR A 97 1.70 -12.62 -2.43
N VAL A 98 1.01 -11.75 -1.69
CA VAL A 98 1.60 -10.63 -0.93
C VAL A 98 1.60 -10.91 0.57
N PHE A 99 0.50 -11.48 1.07
CA PHE A 99 0.36 -11.89 2.47
C PHE A 99 0.73 -13.36 2.72
N TYR A 100 1.05 -14.12 1.69
CA TYR A 100 1.47 -15.52 1.81
C TYR A 100 2.45 -15.85 0.67
N TRP A 101 3.28 -16.88 0.87
CA TRP A 101 4.19 -17.36 -0.17
C TRP A 101 3.45 -18.36 -1.08
N PRO A 102 3.81 -18.45 -2.37
CA PRO A 102 3.35 -19.54 -3.22
C PRO A 102 3.99 -20.86 -2.74
N PRO A 103 3.38 -22.03 -3.02
CA PRO A 103 3.82 -23.33 -2.48
C PRO A 103 5.31 -23.65 -2.70
N GLN A 104 5.90 -23.14 -3.79
CA GLN A 104 7.31 -23.35 -4.14
C GLN A 104 8.30 -22.57 -3.25
N LEU A 105 7.81 -21.60 -2.46
CA LEU A 105 8.59 -20.74 -1.56
C LEU A 105 8.10 -20.83 -0.09
N GLU A 106 7.26 -21.81 0.23
CA GLU A 106 6.81 -22.07 1.60
C GLU A 106 7.99 -22.52 2.50
N GLY A 107 8.53 -21.57 3.26
CA GLY A 107 9.67 -21.82 4.14
C GLY A 107 10.49 -20.57 4.45
N PHE A 108 10.39 -19.52 3.62
CA PHE A 108 11.00 -18.22 3.93
C PHE A 108 10.43 -17.64 5.22
N PHE A 109 11.33 -17.14 6.08
CA PHE A 109 10.99 -16.62 7.41
C PHE A 109 9.95 -15.51 7.38
N GLU A 110 9.96 -14.65 6.36
CA GLU A 110 9.13 -13.46 6.30
C GLU A 110 8.38 -13.31 4.97
N ARG A 111 7.17 -12.75 5.01
CA ARG A 111 6.25 -12.66 3.86
C ARG A 111 6.63 -11.49 2.92
N PRO A 112 6.19 -11.48 1.66
CA PRO A 112 6.50 -10.41 0.70
C PRO A 112 6.13 -9.00 1.20
N ILE A 113 4.99 -8.84 1.89
CA ILE A 113 4.62 -7.57 2.53
C ILE A 113 5.62 -7.14 3.62
N GLY A 114 6.16 -8.07 4.41
CA GLY A 114 7.20 -7.81 5.40
C GLY A 114 8.51 -7.36 4.77
N LEU A 115 8.90 -7.97 3.64
CA LEU A 115 10.04 -7.51 2.85
C LEU A 115 9.82 -6.08 2.32
N LEU A 116 8.61 -5.73 1.88
CA LEU A 116 8.28 -4.35 1.45
C LEU A 116 8.37 -3.33 2.60
N ILE A 117 7.90 -3.69 3.80
CA ILE A 117 8.00 -2.87 5.01
C ILE A 117 9.48 -2.66 5.40
N LEU A 118 10.26 -3.75 5.46
CA LEU A 118 11.70 -3.71 5.78
C LEU A 118 12.48 -2.90 4.75
N PHE A 119 12.21 -3.09 3.46
CA PHE A 119 12.83 -2.32 2.38
C PHE A 119 12.52 -0.82 2.50
N THR A 120 11.25 -0.47 2.72
CA THR A 120 10.83 0.93 2.93
C THR A 120 11.52 1.56 4.14
N PHE A 121 11.61 0.82 5.25
CA PHE A 121 12.30 1.26 6.46
C PHE A 121 13.81 1.42 6.23
N PHE A 122 14.45 0.48 5.54
CA PHE A 122 15.89 0.50 5.27
C PHE A 122 16.29 1.65 4.32
N ILE A 123 15.54 1.86 3.24
CA ILE A 123 15.72 3.00 2.31
C ILE A 123 15.56 4.33 3.05
N TRP A 124 14.58 4.44 3.95
CA TRP A 124 14.40 5.62 4.79
C TRP A 124 15.58 5.83 5.76
N LEU A 125 16.06 4.77 6.42
CA LEU A 125 17.18 4.82 7.34
C LEU A 125 18.46 5.28 6.63
N ILE A 126 18.79 4.70 5.47
CA ILE A 126 19.90 5.13 4.60
C ILE A 126 19.73 6.60 4.19
N SER A 127 18.53 6.99 3.73
CA SER A 127 18.24 8.37 3.33
C SER A 127 18.43 9.37 4.48
N ARG A 128 18.16 8.97 5.73
CA ARG A 128 18.39 9.79 6.93
C ARG A 128 19.85 9.89 7.30
N LEU A 129 20.59 8.78 7.26
CA LEU A 129 22.03 8.70 7.49
C LEU A 129 22.80 9.57 6.49
N LEU A 130 22.54 9.42 5.19
CA LEU A 130 23.14 10.21 4.12
C LEU A 130 22.86 11.72 4.28
N GLN A 131 21.64 12.07 4.70
CA GLN A 131 21.26 13.47 4.94
C GLN A 131 21.69 14.01 6.32
N ARG A 132 22.40 13.21 7.13
CA ARG A 132 22.84 13.52 8.51
C ARG A 132 21.71 14.07 9.40
N LYS A 133 20.48 13.56 9.20
CA LYS A 133 19.30 13.94 9.98
C LYS A 133 19.12 12.99 11.17
N PRO A 134 18.52 13.44 12.29
CA PRO A 134 18.17 12.54 13.38
C PRO A 134 17.34 11.38 12.85
N LEU A 135 17.75 10.16 13.22
CA LEU A 135 17.27 8.91 12.65
C LEU A 135 15.79 8.70 12.99
N LEU A 136 15.46 8.74 14.28
CA LEU A 136 14.12 8.52 14.79
C LEU A 136 13.58 9.79 15.44
N ARG A 137 12.38 10.18 15.04
CA ARG A 137 11.48 10.95 15.92
C ARG A 137 10.50 9.96 16.51
N GLY A 138 10.55 9.76 17.82
CA GLY A 138 9.53 9.03 18.57
C GLY A 138 8.41 10.00 18.96
N GLY A 139 7.16 9.62 18.72
CA GLY A 139 6.01 10.36 19.25
C GLY A 139 5.74 10.02 20.72
N ALA A 140 4.62 10.52 21.26
CA ALA A 140 4.21 10.24 22.64
C ALA A 140 4.08 8.73 22.95
N LEU A 141 3.76 7.91 21.94
CA LEU A 141 3.64 6.45 22.08
C LEU A 141 4.99 5.70 22.06
N TRP A 142 6.12 6.35 21.75
CA TRP A 142 7.42 5.69 21.62
C TRP A 142 7.84 4.93 22.88
N GLY A 143 7.65 5.51 24.06
CA GLY A 143 7.97 4.86 25.34
C GLY A 143 7.13 3.59 25.56
N PRO A 144 5.78 3.69 25.61
CA PRO A 144 4.90 2.53 25.73
C PRO A 144 5.14 1.44 24.69
N PHE A 145 5.34 1.79 23.41
CA PHE A 145 5.63 0.81 22.35
C PHE A 145 6.99 0.14 22.50
N SER A 146 8.02 0.88 22.93
CA SER A 146 9.35 0.29 23.17
C SER A 146 9.31 -0.69 24.34
N LEU A 147 8.61 -0.35 25.43
CA LEU A 147 8.40 -1.25 26.56
C LEU A 147 7.61 -2.50 26.16
N TYR A 148 6.54 -2.32 25.38
CA TYR A 148 5.75 -3.44 24.85
C TYR A 148 6.59 -4.37 23.98
N MET A 149 7.40 -3.83 23.05
CA MET A 149 8.29 -4.63 22.22
C MET A 149 9.38 -5.33 23.04
N LEU A 150 9.87 -4.74 24.13
CA LEU A 150 10.79 -5.43 25.05
C LEU A 150 10.11 -6.64 25.72
N CYS A 151 8.84 -6.53 26.14
CA CYS A 151 8.08 -7.66 26.66
C CYS A 151 7.89 -8.76 25.59
N VAL A 152 7.59 -8.39 24.34
CA VAL A 152 7.47 -9.33 23.22
C VAL A 152 8.81 -10.05 22.95
N VAL A 153 9.93 -9.32 22.93
CA VAL A 153 11.27 -9.91 22.80
C VAL A 153 11.60 -10.82 23.98
N GLY A 154 11.21 -10.46 25.21
CA GLY A 154 11.33 -11.33 26.37
C GLY A 154 10.56 -12.65 26.22
N GLY A 155 9.32 -12.58 25.71
CA GLY A 155 8.51 -13.76 25.39
C GLY A 155 9.15 -14.65 24.31
N ILE A 156 9.73 -14.05 23.27
CA ILE A 156 10.49 -14.76 22.23
C ILE A 156 11.70 -15.49 22.84
N LEU A 157 12.52 -14.79 23.63
CA LEU A 157 13.72 -15.37 24.25
C LEU A 157 13.35 -16.51 25.22
N TYR A 158 12.28 -16.35 26.01
CA TYR A 158 11.76 -17.40 26.89
C TYR A 158 11.23 -18.60 26.09
N GLY A 159 10.48 -18.36 25.01
CA GLY A 159 10.01 -19.41 24.11
C GLY A 159 11.14 -20.20 23.46
N LEU A 160 12.23 -19.53 23.05
CA LEU A 160 13.42 -20.19 22.52
C LEU A 160 14.18 -20.98 23.59
N ALA A 161 14.35 -20.41 24.79
CA ALA A 161 15.03 -21.08 25.90
C ALA A 161 14.29 -22.33 26.41
N THR A 162 12.96 -22.38 26.25
CA THR A 162 12.11 -23.54 26.61
C THR A 162 11.94 -24.57 25.48
N GLY A 163 12.66 -24.42 24.37
CA GLY A 163 12.64 -25.37 23.25
C GLY A 163 11.50 -25.15 22.23
N GLY A 164 10.87 -23.98 22.24
CA GLY A 164 9.80 -23.60 21.32
C GLY A 164 10.26 -23.51 19.87
N ASN A 165 9.34 -23.79 18.94
CA ASN A 165 9.64 -23.83 17.50
C ASN A 165 9.79 -22.42 16.92
N LEU A 166 10.99 -22.11 16.40
CA LEU A 166 11.32 -20.86 15.70
C LEU A 166 10.29 -20.44 14.64
N LYS A 167 9.75 -21.38 13.85
CA LYS A 167 8.76 -21.08 12.80
C LYS A 167 7.45 -20.54 13.40
N ILE A 168 6.99 -21.12 14.51
CA ILE A 168 5.79 -20.66 15.23
C ILE A 168 6.06 -19.30 15.86
N ILE A 169 7.19 -19.15 16.55
CA ILE A 169 7.59 -17.90 17.21
C ILE A 169 7.66 -16.73 16.21
N VAL A 170 8.18 -16.95 15.00
CA VAL A 170 8.21 -15.93 13.93
C VAL A 170 6.82 -15.59 13.39
N VAL A 171 5.92 -16.58 13.28
CA VAL A 171 4.53 -16.35 12.86
C VAL A 171 3.78 -15.51 13.91
N GLU A 172 3.86 -15.87 15.19
CA GLU A 172 3.22 -15.14 16.29
C GLU A 172 3.82 -13.75 16.50
N PHE A 173 5.12 -13.57 16.25
CA PHE A 173 5.78 -12.25 16.36
C PHE A 173 5.35 -11.27 15.25
N ARG A 174 4.93 -11.78 14.09
CA ARG A 174 4.72 -10.98 12.87
C ARG A 174 3.79 -9.77 13.05
N PRO A 175 2.58 -9.90 13.66
CA PRO A 175 1.68 -8.76 13.83
C PRO A 175 2.30 -7.64 14.67
N PHE A 176 3.05 -7.98 15.72
CA PHE A 176 3.65 -7.00 16.64
C PHE A 176 4.74 -6.17 15.96
N TRP A 177 5.63 -6.80 15.18
CA TRP A 177 6.67 -6.06 14.48
C TRP A 177 6.14 -5.28 13.27
N TYR A 178 5.12 -5.80 12.56
CA TYR A 178 4.39 -5.03 11.54
C TYR A 178 3.73 -3.78 12.14
N MET A 179 3.08 -3.91 13.30
CA MET A 179 2.46 -2.79 14.00
C MET A 179 3.51 -1.76 14.44
N PHE A 180 4.63 -2.21 15.02
CA PHE A 180 5.74 -1.33 15.45
C PHE A 180 6.39 -0.57 14.30
N THR A 181 6.73 -1.26 13.21
CA THR A 181 7.34 -0.64 12.02
C THR A 181 6.36 0.27 11.29
N SER A 182 5.10 -0.12 11.15
CA SER A 182 4.05 0.74 10.56
C SER A 182 3.84 2.02 11.36
N TYR A 183 3.85 1.96 12.70
CA TYR A 183 3.84 3.14 13.57
C TYR A 183 5.03 4.06 13.29
N LEU A 184 6.25 3.52 13.22
CA LEU A 184 7.46 4.31 12.95
C LEU A 184 7.43 4.96 11.56
N LEU A 185 7.05 4.22 10.53
CA LEU A 185 6.92 4.73 9.15
C LEU A 185 5.84 5.82 9.08
N ALA A 186 4.67 5.58 9.65
CA ALA A 186 3.58 6.56 9.69
C ALA A 186 4.01 7.85 10.41
N TYR A 187 4.56 7.74 11.62
CA TYR A 187 4.97 8.92 12.40
C TYR A 187 6.10 9.72 11.72
N ASN A 188 7.03 9.05 11.03
CA ASN A 188 8.16 9.72 10.38
C ASN A 188 7.87 10.24 8.94
N PHE A 189 6.82 9.75 8.28
CA PHE A 189 6.40 10.22 6.94
C PHE A 189 5.18 11.14 6.93
N VAL A 190 4.21 10.95 7.83
CA VAL A 190 2.93 11.68 7.83
C VAL A 190 3.09 13.04 8.55
N THR A 191 3.90 13.92 7.95
CA THR A 191 4.20 15.25 8.49
C THR A 191 3.29 16.36 7.96
N ARG A 192 2.44 16.08 6.95
CA ARG A 192 1.59 17.08 6.27
C ARG A 192 0.14 16.61 6.22
N LYS A 193 -0.81 17.56 6.32
CA LYS A 193 -2.25 17.32 6.12
C LYS A 193 -2.60 16.78 4.72
N SER A 194 -1.74 16.96 3.73
CA SER A 194 -1.86 16.28 2.42
C SER A 194 -1.69 14.77 2.56
N HIS A 195 -0.75 14.29 3.37
CA HIS A 195 -0.44 12.86 3.49
C HIS A 195 -1.60 12.09 4.14
N ILE A 196 -2.20 12.69 5.18
CA ILE A 196 -3.42 12.17 5.83
C ILE A 196 -4.58 12.10 4.82
N ARG A 197 -4.78 13.15 4.01
CA ARG A 197 -5.81 13.13 2.95
C ARG A 197 -5.54 12.05 1.90
N THR A 198 -4.30 11.88 1.44
CA THR A 198 -3.95 10.78 0.52
C THR A 198 -4.24 9.42 1.14
N PHE A 199 -3.89 9.21 2.42
CA PHE A 199 -4.21 7.97 3.13
C PHE A 199 -5.73 7.69 3.21
N PHE A 200 -6.54 8.70 3.55
CA PHE A 200 -8.00 8.54 3.54
C PHE A 200 -8.56 8.30 2.13
N TRP A 201 -7.99 8.91 1.09
CA TRP A 201 -8.37 8.59 -0.29
C TRP A 201 -8.07 7.13 -0.64
N LEU A 202 -6.91 6.60 -0.24
CA LEU A 202 -6.59 5.18 -0.44
C LEU A 202 -7.60 4.29 0.30
N ALA A 203 -7.88 4.56 1.57
CA ALA A 203 -8.88 3.79 2.33
C ALA A 203 -10.28 3.79 1.66
N ILE A 204 -10.77 4.97 1.24
CA ILE A 204 -12.07 5.12 0.55
C ILE A 204 -12.09 4.36 -0.78
N VAL A 205 -11.05 4.51 -1.61
CA VAL A 205 -11.00 3.87 -2.93
C VAL A 205 -10.85 2.36 -2.81
N CYS A 206 -9.98 1.87 -1.91
CA CYS A 206 -9.74 0.44 -1.75
C CYS A 206 -10.96 -0.29 -1.15
N ALA A 207 -11.55 0.26 -0.08
CA ALA A 207 -12.80 -0.26 0.46
C ALA A 207 -13.97 -0.15 -0.54
N GLY A 208 -13.96 0.89 -1.39
CA GLY A 208 -14.88 1.01 -2.53
C GLY A 208 -14.74 -0.13 -3.54
N VAL A 209 -13.52 -0.42 -3.99
CA VAL A 209 -13.25 -1.55 -4.90
C VAL A 209 -13.67 -2.88 -4.25
N LYS A 210 -13.32 -3.10 -2.98
CA LYS A 210 -13.70 -4.31 -2.22
C LYS A 210 -15.22 -4.46 -2.07
N SER A 211 -15.93 -3.41 -1.66
CA SER A 211 -17.40 -3.44 -1.58
C SER A 211 -18.08 -3.68 -2.93
N LEU A 212 -17.52 -3.19 -4.05
CA LEU A 212 -18.02 -3.51 -5.39
C LEU A 212 -17.74 -4.98 -5.77
N GLN A 213 -16.60 -5.55 -5.36
CA GLN A 213 -16.32 -6.98 -5.50
C GLN A 213 -17.31 -7.82 -4.68
N GLY A 214 -17.55 -7.48 -3.41
CA GLY A 214 -18.53 -8.16 -2.55
C GLY A 214 -19.95 -8.08 -3.09
N LEU A 215 -20.35 -6.90 -3.58
CA LEU A 215 -21.65 -6.68 -4.22
C LEU A 215 -21.79 -7.51 -5.52
N TYR A 216 -20.71 -7.62 -6.31
CA TYR A 216 -20.70 -8.47 -7.51
C TYR A 216 -20.88 -9.95 -7.15
N VAL A 217 -20.15 -10.47 -6.16
CA VAL A 217 -20.32 -11.87 -5.72
C VAL A 217 -21.74 -12.09 -5.17
N TYR A 218 -22.25 -11.17 -4.35
CA TYR A 218 -23.62 -11.26 -3.80
C TYR A 218 -24.70 -11.28 -4.89
N LEU A 219 -24.67 -10.33 -5.84
CA LEU A 219 -25.74 -10.17 -6.84
C LEU A 219 -25.60 -11.11 -8.04
N ILE A 220 -24.39 -11.34 -8.54
CA ILE A 220 -24.14 -12.08 -9.80
C ILE A 220 -23.80 -13.53 -9.55
N VAL A 221 -22.93 -13.84 -8.57
CA VAL A 221 -22.52 -15.23 -8.30
C VAL A 221 -23.58 -15.93 -7.45
N ASN A 222 -23.98 -15.31 -6.34
CA ASN A 222 -24.94 -15.87 -5.39
C ASN A 222 -26.40 -15.55 -5.74
N HIS A 223 -26.65 -14.84 -6.85
CA HIS A 223 -27.99 -14.51 -7.37
C HIS A 223 -28.91 -13.81 -6.32
N GLY A 224 -28.32 -13.08 -5.36
CA GLY A 224 -29.04 -12.44 -4.26
C GLY A 224 -29.56 -13.41 -3.17
N SER A 225 -29.15 -14.69 -3.19
CA SER A 225 -29.51 -15.69 -2.18
C SER A 225 -28.30 -16.04 -1.30
N MET A 226 -28.53 -16.05 0.01
CA MET A 226 -27.53 -16.43 1.02
C MET A 226 -27.68 -17.87 1.52
N VAL A 227 -28.58 -18.65 0.90
CA VAL A 227 -28.87 -20.01 1.32
C VAL A 227 -27.66 -20.91 1.02
N GLY A 228 -27.00 -21.40 2.08
CA GLY A 228 -25.87 -22.32 2.00
C GLY A 228 -24.47 -21.69 1.90
N HIS A 229 -24.33 -20.37 2.10
CA HIS A 229 -23.04 -19.69 2.10
C HIS A 229 -22.87 -18.80 3.34
N ASP A 230 -22.08 -19.25 4.31
CA ASP A 230 -21.89 -18.54 5.60
C ASP A 230 -21.02 -17.28 5.46
N THR A 231 -20.17 -17.20 4.43
CA THR A 231 -19.20 -16.11 4.23
C THR A 231 -19.00 -15.82 2.74
N ILE A 232 -19.05 -14.55 2.33
CA ILE A 232 -18.72 -14.12 0.96
C ILE A 232 -17.28 -13.60 0.88
N MET A 233 -16.82 -12.93 1.93
CA MET A 233 -15.60 -12.12 1.97
C MET A 233 -14.76 -12.43 3.21
N SER A 234 -13.51 -11.97 3.24
CA SER A 234 -12.62 -12.21 4.38
C SER A 234 -13.15 -11.55 5.66
N HIS A 235 -12.65 -11.99 6.81
CA HIS A 235 -13.01 -11.37 8.10
C HIS A 235 -12.49 -9.93 8.20
N GLU A 236 -11.32 -9.66 7.60
CA GLU A 236 -10.68 -8.35 7.60
C GLU A 236 -11.45 -7.28 6.80
N GLU A 237 -12.15 -7.67 5.73
CA GLU A 237 -12.97 -6.76 4.92
C GLU A 237 -14.12 -6.12 5.73
N SER A 238 -14.79 -6.89 6.58
CA SER A 238 -15.83 -6.35 7.49
C SER A 238 -15.26 -5.31 8.46
N PHE A 239 -14.02 -5.47 8.92
CA PHE A 239 -13.33 -4.47 9.74
C PHE A 239 -13.03 -3.19 8.94
N PHE A 240 -12.56 -3.31 7.70
CA PHE A 240 -12.34 -2.15 6.82
C PHE A 240 -13.64 -1.42 6.44
N PHE A 241 -14.74 -2.14 6.21
CA PHE A 241 -16.07 -1.57 5.98
C PHE A 241 -16.57 -0.79 7.20
N ALA A 242 -16.48 -1.36 8.41
CA ALA A 242 -16.83 -0.68 9.66
C ALA A 242 -15.96 0.57 9.89
N ALA A 243 -14.65 0.49 9.62
CA ALA A 243 -13.74 1.64 9.72
C ALA A 243 -14.09 2.75 8.72
N LEU A 244 -14.54 2.41 7.50
CA LEU A 244 -15.00 3.39 6.52
C LEU A 244 -16.32 4.08 6.95
N LEU A 245 -17.28 3.32 7.49
CA LEU A 245 -18.52 3.89 8.03
C LEU A 245 -18.23 4.85 9.19
N LEU A 246 -17.31 4.50 10.08
CA LEU A 246 -16.83 5.37 11.15
C LEU A 246 -16.12 6.63 10.60
N LEU A 247 -15.34 6.50 9.52
CA LEU A 247 -14.73 7.65 8.83
C LEU A 247 -15.79 8.59 8.21
N ILE A 248 -16.87 8.05 7.64
CA ILE A 248 -18.01 8.84 7.12
C ILE A 248 -18.69 9.62 8.25
N ILE A 249 -18.90 9.01 9.42
CA ILE A 249 -19.45 9.67 10.60
C ILE A 249 -18.53 10.82 11.04
N ILE A 250 -17.22 10.57 11.16
CA ILE A 250 -16.21 11.60 11.50
C ILE A 250 -16.22 12.77 10.51
N PHE A 251 -16.29 12.49 9.19
CA PHE A 251 -16.36 13.54 8.18
C PHE A 251 -17.68 14.33 8.21
N SER A 252 -18.78 13.67 8.54
CA SER A 252 -20.10 14.30 8.70
C SER A 252 -20.15 15.19 9.95
N LEU A 253 -19.47 14.82 11.02
CA LEU A 253 -19.37 15.65 12.24
C LEU A 253 -18.42 16.85 12.07
N HIS A 254 -17.28 16.68 11.38
CA HIS A 254 -16.25 17.72 11.30
C HIS A 254 -16.25 18.57 10.02
N TYR A 255 -17.08 18.24 9.01
CA TYR A 255 -17.29 18.98 7.76
C TYR A 255 -16.02 19.45 7.00
N ARG A 256 -14.87 18.79 7.26
CA ARG A 256 -13.54 19.36 6.97
C ARG A 256 -13.15 19.34 5.50
N TYR A 257 -13.59 18.34 4.73
CA TYR A 257 -13.15 18.15 3.35
C TYR A 257 -14.22 17.44 2.50
N ARG A 258 -15.08 18.25 1.85
CA ARG A 258 -16.26 17.81 1.10
C ARG A 258 -16.04 16.71 0.05
N PRO A 259 -14.98 16.70 -0.80
CA PRO A 259 -14.89 15.69 -1.86
C PRO A 259 -14.63 14.27 -1.33
N GLN A 260 -13.94 14.12 -0.20
CA GLN A 260 -13.78 12.81 0.45
C GLN A 260 -15.08 12.33 1.10
N LEU A 261 -15.83 13.23 1.74
CA LEU A 261 -17.16 12.91 2.28
C LEU A 261 -18.12 12.48 1.16
N ILE A 262 -18.18 13.21 0.05
CA ILE A 262 -19.04 12.86 -1.10
C ILE A 262 -18.65 11.49 -1.67
N ALA A 263 -17.37 11.26 -1.95
CA ALA A 263 -16.92 9.96 -2.48
C ALA A 263 -17.23 8.79 -1.53
N ALA A 264 -16.99 8.97 -0.23
CA ALA A 264 -17.30 7.95 0.77
C ALA A 264 -18.81 7.71 0.90
N LEU A 265 -19.66 8.76 0.83
CA LEU A 265 -21.12 8.62 0.81
C LEU A 265 -21.64 7.93 -0.46
N CYS A 266 -21.04 8.18 -1.63
CA CYS A 266 -21.39 7.46 -2.86
C CYS A 266 -21.05 5.98 -2.80
N ILE A 267 -20.00 5.61 -2.08
CA ILE A 267 -19.54 4.22 -1.89
C ILE A 267 -20.30 3.51 -0.75
N ALA A 268 -20.76 4.26 0.26
CA ALA A 268 -21.49 3.76 1.43
C ALA A 268 -22.61 2.73 1.13
N PRO A 269 -23.52 2.91 0.14
CA PRO A 269 -24.55 1.90 -0.11
C PRO A 269 -23.99 0.54 -0.54
N ALA A 270 -22.94 0.51 -1.37
CA ALA A 270 -22.28 -0.74 -1.76
C ALA A 270 -21.59 -1.40 -0.55
N VAL A 271 -20.95 -0.59 0.30
CA VAL A 271 -20.30 -1.06 1.55
C VAL A 271 -21.30 -1.63 2.53
N ILE A 272 -22.46 -0.98 2.72
CA ILE A 272 -23.51 -1.47 3.62
C ILE A 272 -24.10 -2.79 3.10
N ILE A 273 -24.38 -2.90 1.79
CA ILE A 273 -24.89 -4.15 1.22
C ILE A 273 -23.83 -5.27 1.35
N ALA A 274 -22.57 -5.00 1.00
CA ALA A 274 -21.49 -5.97 1.14
C ALA A 274 -21.25 -6.39 2.60
N MET A 275 -21.34 -5.46 3.55
CA MET A 275 -21.20 -5.73 4.99
C MET A 275 -22.37 -6.54 5.57
N VAL A 276 -23.61 -6.29 5.13
CA VAL A 276 -24.79 -7.08 5.53
C VAL A 276 -24.79 -8.46 4.87
N ALA A 277 -24.32 -8.55 3.63
CA ALA A 277 -24.15 -9.82 2.92
C ALA A 277 -22.98 -10.65 3.49
N ASN A 278 -21.92 -10.02 3.99
CA ASN A 278 -20.85 -10.73 4.70
C ASN A 278 -21.30 -11.07 6.13
N GLN A 279 -22.09 -12.14 6.28
CA GLN A 279 -22.76 -12.58 7.53
C GLN A 279 -21.82 -12.94 8.70
N ARG A 280 -20.51 -12.68 8.58
CA ARG A 280 -19.56 -12.66 9.70
C ARG A 280 -19.93 -11.55 10.69
N ARG A 281 -20.80 -11.91 11.64
CA ARG A 281 -20.96 -11.19 12.90
C ARG A 281 -19.59 -11.01 13.54
N THR A 282 -19.40 -9.90 14.24
CA THR A 282 -18.27 -9.68 15.15
C THR A 282 -18.46 -10.41 16.49
N ASP A 283 -19.02 -11.62 16.42
CA ASP A 283 -19.20 -12.53 17.56
C ASP A 283 -17.99 -13.48 17.62
N TYR A 284 -17.08 -13.19 18.55
CA TYR A 284 -16.24 -14.19 19.23
C TYR A 284 -16.90 -14.50 20.59
#